data_AF-A0A7M3T6I0-F1
#
_entry.id   AF-A0A7M3T6I0-F1
#
_cell.length_a   1.000
_cell.length_b   1.000
_cell.length_c   1.000
_cell.angle_alpha   90.00
_cell.angle_beta   90.00
_cell.angle_gamma   90.00
#
_symmetry.space_group_name_H-M   'P 1'
#
loop_
_entity.id
_entity.type
_entity.pdbx_description
1 polymer ?
#
loop_
_entity_poly.entity_id
_entity_poly.type
_entity_poly.pdbx_seq_one_letter_code
_entity_poly.pdbx_strand_id
1 'polypeptide(L)'
;MKLNLLALAAAGVLAISSAASAATTGFTVGVTEGGGNRDLVDGTTLIADAASPNGSKDLGTIGAGDVFGLYGRIVSAIDRYKFGFTATSGFEVNFDFDGYYTDGGNTFVANSGLVKESGSAQKGVIFSLQDANGDELFSTGTLLTNITSGNAFLFGAGAGDYFLVVDGSQGPNRNGAALYDLNISAVPVPAALPLLLTGIAGLGFMSRRRKAA
;
A
#
# COMPACT_ATOMS: atom_id res chain seq x y z
N MET A 1 -44.59 14.85 55.21
CA MET A 1 -43.29 14.48 54.59
C MET A 1 -43.56 13.45 53.51
N LYS A 2 -43.46 13.84 52.24
CA LYS A 2 -43.70 12.96 51.09
C LYS A 2 -42.35 12.47 50.57
N LEU A 3 -42.17 11.15 50.53
CA LEU A 3 -40.97 10.47 50.04
C LEU A 3 -40.79 10.73 48.52
N ASN A 4 -39.59 11.13 48.13
CA ASN A 4 -39.13 11.27 46.75
C ASN A 4 -39.22 9.92 46.03
N LEU A 5 -40.06 9.86 44.99
CA LEU A 5 -40.24 8.70 44.14
C LEU A 5 -39.77 9.04 42.72
N LEU A 6 -39.07 8.08 42.11
CA LEU A 6 -38.58 8.03 40.73
C LEU A 6 -37.27 8.77 40.42
N ALA A 7 -36.17 8.14 40.86
CA ALA A 7 -34.98 8.00 40.04
C ALA A 7 -35.35 7.23 38.75
N LEU A 8 -35.65 7.94 37.67
CA LEU A 8 -35.88 7.35 36.36
C LEU A 8 -34.53 7.09 35.69
N ALA A 9 -34.29 5.80 35.45
CA ALA A 9 -33.08 5.25 34.86
C ALA A 9 -32.69 5.92 33.54
N ALA A 10 -31.60 6.68 33.54
CA ALA A 10 -30.82 6.93 32.33
C ALA A 10 -29.81 5.78 32.21
N ALA A 11 -30.25 4.68 31.61
CA ALA A 11 -29.36 3.60 31.17
C ALA A 11 -28.38 4.21 30.15
N GLY A 12 -27.15 4.47 30.60
CA GLY A 12 -26.05 4.82 29.73
C GLY A 12 -25.83 3.67 28.77
N VAL A 13 -26.17 3.88 27.50
CA VAL A 13 -25.72 3.03 26.41
C VAL A 13 -24.22 3.26 26.28
N LEU A 14 -23.46 2.53 27.09
CA LEU A 14 -22.03 2.36 26.93
C LEU A 14 -21.86 1.47 25.69
N ALA A 15 -21.96 2.07 24.51
CA ALA A 15 -21.54 1.42 23.28
C ALA A 15 -20.02 1.30 23.37
N ILE A 16 -19.56 0.19 23.95
CA ILE A 16 -18.18 -0.26 23.82
C ILE A 16 -18.05 -0.65 22.34
N SER A 17 -17.76 0.33 21.50
CA SER A 17 -17.24 0.08 20.15
C SER A 17 -15.83 -0.46 20.34
N SER A 18 -15.73 -1.75 20.67
CA SER A 18 -14.52 -2.49 20.37
C SER A 18 -14.41 -2.47 18.85
N ALA A 19 -13.75 -1.44 18.32
CA ALA A 19 -13.22 -1.48 16.97
C ALA A 19 -12.40 -2.76 16.94
N ALA A 20 -12.92 -3.78 16.25
CA ALA A 20 -12.15 -4.97 15.99
C ALA A 20 -10.93 -4.47 15.21
N SER A 21 -9.79 -4.35 15.89
CA SER A 21 -8.51 -4.29 15.20
C SER A 21 -8.46 -5.61 14.46
N ALA A 22 -8.75 -5.60 13.16
CA ALA A 22 -8.52 -6.75 12.32
C ALA A 22 -7.07 -7.15 12.59
N ALA A 23 -6.89 -8.34 13.16
CA ALA A 23 -5.57 -8.87 13.40
C ALA A 23 -4.88 -8.91 12.04
N THR A 24 -3.84 -8.10 11.88
CA THR A 24 -2.98 -8.06 10.71
C THR A 24 -2.34 -9.44 10.61
N THR A 25 -2.97 -10.36 9.88
CA THR A 25 -2.33 -11.63 9.54
C THR A 25 -1.36 -11.32 8.41
N GLY A 26 -0.23 -10.72 8.79
CA GLY A 26 0.81 -10.27 7.87
C GLY A 26 1.31 -11.43 7.03
N PHE A 27 0.87 -11.47 5.78
CA PHE A 27 1.49 -12.26 4.74
C PHE A 27 2.41 -11.35 3.94
N THR A 28 3.61 -11.10 4.46
CA THR A 28 4.67 -10.39 3.73
C THR A 28 5.36 -11.37 2.80
N VAL A 29 4.95 -11.41 1.54
CA VAL A 29 5.80 -11.98 0.49
C VAL A 29 6.67 -10.86 -0.02
N GLY A 30 7.95 -10.92 0.30
CA GLY A 30 8.94 -10.17 -0.45
C GLY A 30 9.09 -10.82 -1.82
N VAL A 31 9.08 -10.03 -2.89
CA VAL A 31 9.23 -10.50 -4.26
C VAL A 31 10.53 -9.94 -4.83
N THR A 32 11.40 -10.83 -5.28
CA THR A 32 12.59 -10.44 -6.05
C THR A 32 12.32 -10.66 -7.55
N GLU A 33 12.78 -9.74 -8.38
CA GLU A 33 12.68 -9.88 -9.83
C GLU A 33 13.64 -10.93 -10.42
N GLY A 34 13.17 -11.75 -11.36
CA GLY A 34 13.97 -12.75 -12.07
C GLY A 34 14.95 -12.16 -13.10
N GLY A 35 16.23 -12.50 -12.97
CA GLY A 35 17.28 -12.26 -13.95
C GLY A 35 18.60 -12.72 -13.35
N GLY A 36 19.32 -13.64 -14.01
CA GLY A 36 20.40 -14.46 -13.43
C GLY A 36 21.61 -13.79 -12.77
N ASN A 37 21.59 -12.46 -12.60
CA ASN A 37 22.63 -11.66 -11.94
C ASN A 37 22.08 -10.87 -10.72
N ARG A 38 20.93 -11.23 -10.15
CA ARG A 38 20.37 -10.56 -8.97
C ARG A 38 20.51 -11.44 -7.74
N ASP A 39 21.06 -10.90 -6.65
CA ASP A 39 21.03 -11.66 -5.40
C ASP A 39 19.60 -11.68 -4.86
N LEU A 40 19.21 -12.86 -4.42
CA LEU A 40 17.94 -13.07 -3.73
C LEU A 40 17.98 -12.32 -2.40
N VAL A 41 16.93 -11.55 -2.12
CA VAL A 41 16.74 -11.01 -0.78
C VAL A 41 16.28 -12.16 0.12
N ASP A 42 16.93 -12.37 1.26
CA ASP A 42 16.56 -13.44 2.19
C ASP A 42 15.11 -13.27 2.66
N GLY A 43 14.39 -14.39 2.82
CA GLY A 43 12.97 -14.39 3.13
C GLY A 43 12.03 -13.97 1.99
N THR A 44 12.54 -13.73 0.78
CA THR A 44 11.73 -13.38 -0.41
C THR A 44 11.52 -14.56 -1.34
N THR A 45 10.43 -14.52 -2.11
CA THR A 45 10.13 -15.47 -3.18
C THR A 45 10.47 -14.84 -4.53
N LEU A 46 11.21 -15.55 -5.36
CA LEU A 46 11.41 -15.17 -6.75
C LEU A 46 10.10 -15.35 -7.51
N ILE A 47 9.52 -14.26 -8.02
CA ILE A 47 8.41 -14.39 -8.97
C ILE A 47 9.04 -14.62 -10.35
N ALA A 48 8.91 -15.86 -10.81
CA ALA A 48 9.18 -16.21 -12.19
C ALA A 48 8.32 -15.34 -13.10
N ASP A 49 8.85 -14.92 -14.24
CA ASP A 49 8.10 -14.15 -15.21
C ASP A 49 6.83 -14.94 -15.58
N ALA A 50 5.69 -14.46 -15.08
CA ALA A 50 4.42 -15.08 -15.40
C ALA A 50 4.20 -14.93 -16.91
N ALA A 51 3.59 -15.94 -17.53
CA ALA A 51 3.10 -15.86 -18.90
C ALA A 51 1.87 -14.91 -19.02
N SER A 52 1.90 -13.78 -18.31
CA SER A 52 0.88 -12.76 -18.40
C SER A 52 1.04 -12.01 -19.72
N PRO A 53 -0.06 -11.67 -20.41
CA PRO A 53 0.01 -10.72 -21.51
C PRO A 53 0.68 -9.44 -21.01
N ASN A 54 1.73 -9.01 -21.71
CA ASN A 54 2.59 -7.85 -21.40
C ASN A 54 3.70 -8.06 -20.36
N GLY A 55 3.99 -9.31 -19.98
CA GLY A 55 5.15 -9.63 -19.11
C GLY A 55 4.99 -9.15 -17.67
N SER A 56 3.75 -8.96 -17.19
CA SER A 56 3.49 -8.57 -15.81
C SER A 56 3.66 -9.73 -14.84
N LYS A 57 4.20 -9.45 -13.65
CA LYS A 57 4.32 -10.39 -12.53
C LYS A 57 3.04 -10.33 -11.70
N ASP A 58 2.34 -11.45 -11.57
CA ASP A 58 1.10 -11.51 -10.80
C ASP A 58 1.39 -11.76 -9.32
N LEU A 59 1.00 -10.82 -8.47
CA LEU A 59 1.11 -10.89 -7.02
C LEU A 59 -0.12 -11.56 -6.37
N GLY A 60 -1.18 -11.80 -7.15
CA GLY A 60 -2.45 -12.30 -6.66
C GLY A 60 -3.34 -11.21 -6.06
N THR A 61 -4.16 -11.60 -5.08
CA THR A 61 -5.15 -10.70 -4.45
C THR A 61 -4.66 -10.24 -3.09
N ILE A 62 -4.81 -8.93 -2.82
CA ILE A 62 -4.51 -8.30 -1.54
C ILE A 62 -5.81 -8.17 -0.74
N GLY A 63 -5.86 -8.80 0.43
CA GLY A 63 -6.91 -8.63 1.43
C GLY A 63 -6.61 -7.49 2.40
N ALA A 64 -7.62 -7.10 3.17
CA ALA A 64 -7.48 -6.06 4.20
C ALA A 64 -6.42 -6.45 5.24
N GLY A 65 -5.37 -5.63 5.38
CA GLY A 65 -4.25 -5.89 6.30
C GLY A 65 -3.11 -6.71 5.69
N ASP A 66 -3.23 -7.16 4.44
CA ASP A 66 -2.12 -7.82 3.73
C ASP A 66 -1.13 -6.78 3.20
N VAL A 67 0.13 -7.17 3.08
CA VAL A 67 1.24 -6.34 2.59
C VAL A 67 2.12 -7.16 1.65
N PHE A 68 2.37 -6.67 0.44
CA PHE A 68 3.37 -7.23 -0.47
C PHE A 68 4.59 -6.34 -0.55
N GLY A 69 5.76 -6.91 -0.27
CA GLY A 69 7.05 -6.25 -0.46
C GLY A 69 7.59 -6.55 -1.85
N LEU A 70 8.04 -5.53 -2.57
CA LEU A 70 8.60 -5.64 -3.91
C LEU A 70 10.02 -5.10 -3.92
N TYR A 71 10.95 -5.96 -4.35
CA TYR A 71 12.36 -5.64 -4.47
C TYR A 71 12.79 -5.81 -5.92
N GLY A 72 13.37 -4.76 -6.48
CA GLY A 72 13.78 -4.78 -7.87
C GLY A 72 14.95 -3.86 -8.19
N ARG A 73 15.47 -4.07 -9.39
CA ARG A 73 16.55 -3.29 -10.01
C ARG A 73 16.08 -2.88 -11.39
N ILE A 74 15.92 -1.58 -11.59
CA ILE A 74 15.47 -1.00 -12.84
C ILE A 74 16.66 -0.43 -13.62
N VAL A 75 16.83 -0.89 -14.86
CA VAL A 75 17.80 -0.36 -15.83
C VAL A 75 16.99 0.24 -16.99
N SER A 76 17.06 -0.28 -18.20
CA SER A 76 16.31 0.24 -19.36
C SER A 76 15.02 -0.56 -19.62
N ALA A 77 14.37 -1.04 -18.56
CA ALA A 77 13.18 -1.90 -18.63
C ALA A 77 11.94 -1.19 -18.06
N ILE A 78 10.81 -1.88 -18.19
CA ILE A 78 9.55 -1.55 -17.52
C ILE A 78 9.15 -2.79 -16.75
N ASP A 79 9.06 -2.66 -15.43
CA ASP A 79 8.61 -3.75 -14.56
C ASP A 79 7.13 -3.52 -14.28
N ARG A 80 6.30 -4.56 -14.41
CA ARG A 80 4.86 -4.48 -14.17
C ARG A 80 4.44 -5.53 -13.16
N TYR A 81 3.74 -5.10 -12.12
CA TYR A 81 3.23 -5.95 -11.05
C TYR A 81 1.72 -5.88 -11.03
N LYS A 82 1.06 -7.00 -11.33
CA LYS A 82 -0.40 -7.13 -11.28
C LYS A 82 -0.81 -7.54 -9.87
N PHE A 83 -1.84 -6.91 -9.33
CA PHE A 83 -2.49 -7.32 -8.08
C PHE A 83 -3.98 -6.99 -8.12
N GLY A 84 -4.80 -7.75 -7.40
CA GLY A 84 -6.24 -7.55 -7.30
C GLY A 84 -6.70 -7.17 -5.89
N PHE A 85 -7.81 -6.44 -5.78
CA PHE A 85 -8.51 -6.21 -4.51
C PHE A 85 -9.90 -6.84 -4.54
N THR A 86 -10.27 -7.49 -3.44
CA THR A 86 -11.56 -8.18 -3.29
C THR A 86 -12.67 -7.32 -2.70
N ALA A 87 -12.34 -6.23 -2.03
CA ALA A 87 -13.32 -5.35 -1.39
C ALA A 87 -13.15 -3.90 -1.85
N THR A 88 -14.20 -3.09 -1.70
CA THR A 88 -14.12 -1.63 -1.70
C THR A 88 -13.38 -1.17 -0.43
N SER A 89 -12.08 -1.43 -0.40
CA SER A 89 -11.13 -0.86 0.55
C SER A 89 -10.27 0.16 -0.19
N GLY A 90 -9.78 1.17 0.52
CA GLY A 90 -8.68 1.97 0.00
C GLY A 90 -7.44 1.09 -0.05
N PHE A 91 -6.43 1.53 -0.78
CA PHE A 91 -5.13 0.91 -0.66
C PHE A 91 -4.04 1.96 -0.69
N GLU A 92 -2.93 1.60 -0.07
CA GLU A 92 -1.77 2.45 0.07
C GLU A 92 -0.60 1.70 -0.55
N VAL A 93 -0.04 2.30 -1.61
CA VAL A 93 1.28 1.91 -2.08
C VAL A 93 2.24 2.81 -1.34
N ASN A 94 2.95 2.25 -0.38
CA ASN A 94 3.97 2.97 0.34
C ASN A 94 5.32 2.51 -0.16
N PHE A 95 6.29 3.41 -0.23
CA PHE A 95 7.66 2.93 -0.25
C PHE A 95 7.90 2.26 1.11
N ASP A 96 8.25 0.98 1.09
CA ASP A 96 8.75 0.36 2.30
C ASP A 96 10.20 0.75 2.45
N PHE A 97 10.56 1.05 3.70
CA PHE A 97 11.89 1.42 4.06
C PHE A 97 12.51 0.44 5.08
N ASP A 98 11.84 -0.71 5.33
CA ASP A 98 12.29 -1.76 6.26
C ASP A 98 13.56 -2.50 5.78
N GLY A 99 14.04 -2.15 4.59
CA GLY A 99 15.44 -2.15 4.22
C GLY A 99 16.11 -3.50 4.27
N TYR A 100 16.15 -4.17 3.11
CA TYR A 100 16.97 -5.37 3.00
C TYR A 100 17.60 -5.54 1.61
N TYR A 101 18.92 -5.71 1.65
CA TYR A 101 19.66 -6.52 0.69
C TYR A 101 20.78 -7.24 1.43
N THR A 102 20.96 -8.52 1.09
CA THR A 102 22.11 -9.33 1.54
C THR A 102 22.98 -9.66 0.34
N ASP A 103 24.21 -9.15 0.35
CA ASP A 103 25.28 -9.59 -0.56
C ASP A 103 26.09 -10.66 0.18
N GLY A 104 26.11 -11.89 -0.33
CA GLY A 104 26.97 -12.95 0.20
C GLY A 104 26.79 -13.24 1.70
N GLY A 105 25.58 -13.06 2.24
CA GLY A 105 25.27 -13.28 3.66
C GLY A 105 25.56 -12.11 4.61
N ASN A 106 25.95 -10.94 4.09
CA ASN A 106 26.11 -9.73 4.90
C ASN A 106 24.88 -8.82 4.79
N THR A 107 24.29 -8.43 5.92
CA THR A 107 23.19 -7.47 5.97
C THR A 107 23.72 -6.05 5.77
N PHE A 108 23.35 -5.41 4.66
CA PHE A 108 23.64 -4.00 4.43
C PHE A 108 22.41 -3.15 4.75
N VAL A 109 22.47 -2.42 5.87
CA VAL A 109 21.47 -1.39 6.22
C VAL A 109 22.09 -0.02 5.97
N ALA A 110 21.49 0.76 5.07
CA ALA A 110 21.56 2.23 5.12
C ALA A 110 20.48 2.90 4.26
N ASN A 111 20.15 2.34 3.09
CA ASN A 111 19.25 3.01 2.15
C ASN A 111 18.24 2.01 1.56
N SER A 112 16.99 2.10 1.98
CA SER A 112 15.84 1.46 1.33
C SER A 112 15.08 2.48 0.47
N GLY A 113 14.07 2.07 -0.29
CA GLY A 113 13.33 2.89 -1.25
C GLY A 113 14.00 2.95 -2.63
N LEU A 114 13.85 4.06 -3.35
CA LEU A 114 14.50 4.25 -4.66
C LEU A 114 15.94 4.72 -4.45
N VAL A 115 16.92 3.89 -4.80
CA VAL A 115 18.34 4.21 -4.60
C VAL A 115 19.14 3.94 -5.86
N LYS A 116 20.12 4.80 -6.17
CA LYS A 116 21.07 4.50 -7.24
C LYS A 116 21.88 3.23 -6.93
N GLU A 117 22.15 2.43 -7.94
CA GLU A 117 23.11 1.33 -7.82
C GLU A 117 24.54 1.88 -7.68
N SER A 118 25.37 1.22 -6.87
CA SER A 118 26.77 1.63 -6.67
C SER A 118 27.53 1.64 -8.01
N GLY A 119 28.30 2.71 -8.25
CA GLY A 119 29.05 2.87 -9.50
C GLY A 119 28.23 3.26 -10.74
N SER A 120 26.89 3.33 -10.62
CA SER A 120 26.00 3.71 -11.72
C SER A 120 25.68 5.21 -11.75
N ALA A 121 25.39 5.72 -12.95
CA ALA A 121 24.79 7.03 -13.10
C ALA A 121 23.39 7.06 -12.47
N GLN A 122 22.99 8.21 -11.93
CA GLN A 122 21.69 8.42 -11.32
C GLN A 122 20.56 8.12 -12.32
N LYS A 123 19.67 7.19 -12.01
CA LYS A 123 18.64 6.72 -12.92
C LYS A 123 17.32 7.47 -12.71
N GLY A 124 16.72 7.96 -13.79
CA GLY A 124 15.33 8.42 -13.76
C GLY A 124 14.35 7.25 -13.76
N VAL A 125 13.46 7.22 -12.76
CA VAL A 125 12.42 6.20 -12.60
C VAL A 125 11.06 6.86 -12.47
N ILE A 126 10.05 6.28 -13.11
CA ILE A 126 8.65 6.69 -12.98
C ILE A 126 7.89 5.52 -12.37
N PHE A 127 7.09 5.80 -11.35
CA PHE A 127 6.13 4.86 -10.80
C PHE A 127 4.74 5.27 -11.25
N SER A 128 3.98 4.36 -11.85
CA SER A 128 2.59 4.61 -12.17
C SER A 128 1.69 3.47 -11.71
N LEU A 129 0.44 3.83 -11.42
CA LEU A 129 -0.62 2.91 -11.11
C LEU A 129 -1.61 2.94 -12.27
N GLN A 130 -1.94 1.77 -12.79
CA GLN A 130 -2.90 1.60 -13.86
C GLN A 130 -4.03 0.69 -13.42
N ASP A 131 -5.21 0.89 -14.02
CA ASP A 131 -6.33 -0.04 -13.86
C ASP A 131 -6.18 -1.28 -14.76
N ALA A 132 -7.16 -2.17 -14.71
CA ALA A 132 -7.19 -3.38 -15.54
C ALA A 132 -7.16 -3.13 -17.05
N ASN A 133 -7.56 -1.93 -17.51
CA ASN A 133 -7.57 -1.53 -18.92
C ASN A 133 -6.22 -0.93 -19.36
N GLY A 134 -5.32 -0.67 -18.40
CA GLY A 134 -4.06 0.03 -18.64
C GLY A 134 -4.19 1.55 -18.60
N ASP A 135 -5.33 2.07 -18.17
CA ASP A 135 -5.52 3.51 -17.99
C ASP A 135 -4.73 3.96 -16.76
N GLU A 136 -3.94 5.02 -16.93
CA GLU A 136 -3.13 5.58 -15.85
C GLU A 136 -4.02 6.30 -14.84
N LEU A 137 -4.07 5.78 -13.62
CA LEU A 137 -4.77 6.37 -12.48
C LEU A 137 -3.89 7.36 -11.74
N PHE A 138 -2.58 7.10 -11.74
CA PHE A 138 -1.56 7.92 -11.10
C PHE A 138 -0.20 7.69 -11.73
N SER A 139 0.63 8.73 -11.73
CA SER A 139 2.03 8.64 -12.09
C SER A 139 2.86 9.62 -11.29
N THR A 140 4.02 9.17 -10.85
CA THR A 140 5.04 10.07 -10.33
C THR A 140 5.63 10.87 -11.49
N GLY A 141 6.09 12.08 -11.21
CA GLY A 141 7.11 12.66 -12.09
C GLY A 141 8.35 11.76 -12.14
N THR A 142 9.31 12.09 -13.02
CA THR A 142 10.58 11.37 -13.03
C THR A 142 11.33 11.58 -11.73
N LEU A 143 11.53 10.51 -10.98
CA LEU A 143 12.29 10.49 -9.75
C LEU A 143 13.75 10.29 -10.10
N LEU A 144 14.57 11.26 -9.71
CA LEU A 144 16.01 11.24 -9.99
C LEU A 144 16.80 10.98 -8.73
N THR A 145 16.45 11.62 -7.62
CA THR A 145 17.18 11.51 -6.36
C THR A 145 16.86 10.22 -5.64
N ASN A 146 17.81 9.76 -4.81
CA ASN A 146 17.50 8.70 -3.86
C ASN A 146 16.31 9.13 -3.00
N ILE A 147 15.33 8.26 -2.84
CA ILE A 147 14.20 8.41 -1.93
C ILE A 147 14.37 7.32 -0.90
N THR A 148 14.82 7.71 0.29
CA THR A 148 15.16 6.77 1.37
C THR A 148 14.22 6.83 2.56
N SER A 149 13.23 7.73 2.52
CA SER A 149 12.12 7.79 3.45
C SER A 149 11.02 8.70 2.92
N GLY A 150 9.79 8.47 3.40
CA GLY A 150 8.71 9.46 3.36
C GLY A 150 8.05 9.65 2.00
N ASN A 151 6.80 9.16 1.92
CA ASN A 151 5.63 9.64 1.18
C ASN A 151 4.86 8.43 0.67
N ALA A 152 3.92 7.96 1.47
CA ALA A 152 2.95 6.98 1.01
C ALA A 152 2.13 7.57 -0.14
N PHE A 153 1.96 6.80 -1.20
CA PHE A 153 0.98 7.13 -2.23
C PHE A 153 -0.35 6.48 -1.86
N LEU A 154 -1.25 7.32 -1.38
CA LEU A 154 -2.60 6.92 -0.99
C LEU A 154 -3.51 6.92 -2.22
N PHE A 155 -4.09 5.76 -2.52
CA PHE A 155 -5.01 5.59 -3.65
C PHE A 155 -6.41 5.20 -3.17
N GLY A 156 -7.40 5.98 -3.60
CA GLY A 156 -8.79 5.56 -3.52
C GLY A 156 -9.11 4.71 -4.73
N ALA A 157 -9.30 3.39 -4.55
CA ALA A 157 -9.70 2.51 -5.63
C ALA A 157 -10.81 1.55 -5.19
N GLY A 158 -11.51 1.01 -6.18
CA GLY A 158 -12.54 0.00 -5.96
C GLY A 158 -11.96 -1.41 -5.91
N ALA A 159 -12.85 -2.41 -5.78
CA ALA A 159 -12.47 -3.78 -6.08
C ALA A 159 -12.11 -3.90 -7.57
N GLY A 160 -11.05 -4.63 -7.89
CA GLY A 160 -10.56 -4.77 -9.26
C GLY A 160 -9.09 -5.17 -9.34
N ASP A 161 -8.62 -5.35 -10.57
CA ASP A 161 -7.22 -5.61 -10.89
C ASP A 161 -6.50 -4.29 -11.20
N TYR A 162 -5.26 -4.19 -10.73
CA TYR A 162 -4.40 -3.03 -10.88
C TYR A 162 -3.00 -3.45 -11.30
N PHE A 163 -2.28 -2.52 -11.92
CA PHE A 163 -0.87 -2.69 -12.24
C PHE A 163 -0.05 -1.57 -11.61
N LEU A 164 0.94 -1.94 -10.80
CA LEU A 164 2.04 -1.06 -10.45
C LEU A 164 3.10 -1.19 -11.54
N VAL A 165 3.46 -0.07 -12.14
CA VAL A 165 4.44 0.02 -13.22
C VAL A 165 5.65 0.80 -12.72
N VAL A 166 6.83 0.19 -12.84
CA VAL A 166 8.12 0.83 -12.57
C VAL A 166 8.85 1.01 -13.90
N ASP A 167 8.90 2.24 -14.39
CA ASP A 167 9.46 2.56 -15.71
C ASP A 167 10.82 3.25 -15.58
N GLY A 168 11.88 2.53 -15.96
CA GLY A 168 13.22 3.09 -16.12
C GLY A 168 13.57 3.47 -17.56
N SER A 169 12.69 3.22 -18.53
CA SER A 169 12.93 3.47 -19.95
C SER A 169 12.83 4.94 -20.35
N GLN A 170 12.01 5.73 -19.63
CA GLN A 170 11.67 7.11 -20.02
C GLN A 170 12.49 8.20 -19.32
N GLY A 171 13.25 7.88 -18.27
CA GLY A 171 14.04 8.86 -17.52
C GLY A 171 15.37 9.26 -18.17
N PRO A 172 15.99 10.39 -17.74
CA PRO A 172 17.38 10.69 -18.09
C PRO A 172 18.31 9.62 -17.51
N ASN A 173 19.52 9.53 -18.08
CA ASN A 173 20.51 8.50 -17.77
C ASN A 173 19.97 7.08 -17.97
N ARG A 174 19.49 6.78 -19.19
CA ARG A 174 18.93 5.47 -19.55
C ARG A 174 19.85 4.29 -19.27
N ASN A 175 21.17 4.51 -19.31
CA ASN A 175 22.20 3.52 -19.03
C ASN A 175 22.53 3.38 -17.52
N GLY A 176 21.98 4.24 -16.67
CA GLY A 176 22.07 4.10 -15.22
C GLY A 176 21.15 2.99 -14.70
N ALA A 177 21.37 2.62 -13.44
CA ALA A 177 20.60 1.62 -12.75
C ALA A 177 20.18 2.14 -11.37
N ALA A 178 18.96 1.79 -10.97
CA ALA A 178 18.45 2.04 -9.62
C ALA A 178 17.89 0.75 -9.04
N LEU A 179 17.95 0.64 -7.72
CA LEU A 179 17.25 -0.35 -6.93
C LEU A 179 15.98 0.32 -6.36
N TYR A 180 14.91 -0.45 -6.22
CA TYR A 180 13.69 -0.01 -5.57
C TYR A 180 13.18 -1.06 -4.59
N ASP A 181 12.57 -0.56 -3.52
CA ASP A 181 11.93 -1.31 -2.44
C ASP A 181 10.57 -0.64 -2.17
N LEU A 182 9.48 -1.40 -2.23
CA LEU A 182 8.10 -0.91 -2.18
C LEU A 182 7.22 -1.87 -1.39
N ASN A 183 6.28 -1.33 -0.63
CA ASN A 183 5.16 -2.09 -0.09
C ASN A 183 3.84 -1.69 -0.74
N ILE A 184 3.06 -2.70 -1.10
CA ILE A 184 1.66 -2.55 -1.48
C ILE A 184 0.82 -3.09 -0.34
N SER A 185 -0.02 -2.25 0.26
CA SER A 185 -0.89 -2.66 1.37
C SER A 185 -2.33 -2.25 1.12
N ALA A 186 -3.28 -3.11 1.45
CA ALA A 186 -4.69 -2.70 1.47
C ALA A 186 -4.99 -2.04 2.81
N VAL A 187 -5.35 -0.76 2.76
CA VAL A 187 -5.73 0.02 3.94
C VAL A 187 -7.25 0.04 4.02
N PRO A 188 -7.87 -0.60 5.02
CA PRO A 188 -9.30 -0.51 5.20
C PRO A 188 -9.73 0.95 5.23
N VAL A 189 -10.66 1.37 4.35
CA VAL A 189 -11.21 2.72 4.47
C VAL A 189 -11.81 2.80 5.87
N PRO A 190 -11.40 3.76 6.72
CA PRO A 190 -11.93 3.84 8.06
C PRO A 190 -13.45 3.86 8.00
N ALA A 191 -14.07 2.82 8.57
CA ALA A 191 -15.52 2.79 8.80
C ALA A 191 -15.99 3.98 9.67
N ALA A 192 -15.03 4.75 10.20
CA ALA A 192 -15.20 6.05 10.81
C ALA A 192 -16.05 7.02 9.97
N LEU A 193 -16.03 6.99 8.64
CA LEU A 193 -16.90 7.87 7.84
C LEU A 193 -18.39 7.51 8.00
N PRO A 194 -18.83 6.27 7.72
CA PRO A 194 -20.19 5.82 8.05
C PRO A 194 -20.53 5.97 9.54
N LEU A 195 -19.60 5.67 10.45
CA LEU A 195 -19.80 5.82 11.89
C LEU A 195 -19.98 7.28 12.30
N LEU A 196 -19.21 8.20 11.72
CA LEU A 196 -19.34 9.63 11.95
C LEU A 196 -20.67 10.13 11.41
N LEU A 197 -21.05 9.71 10.20
CA LEU A 197 -22.31 10.10 9.58
C LEU A 197 -23.51 9.62 10.42
N THR A 198 -23.47 8.37 10.89
CA THR A 198 -24.51 7.81 11.76
C THR A 198 -24.50 8.46 13.14
N GLY A 199 -23.34 8.80 13.69
CA GLY A 199 -23.20 9.56 14.93
C GLY A 199 -23.82 10.95 14.84
N ILE A 200 -23.53 11.69 13.76
CA ILE A 200 -24.12 13.01 13.49
C ILE A 200 -25.63 12.89 13.29
N ALA A 201 -26.08 11.90 12.52
CA ALA A 201 -27.52 11.66 12.32
C ALA A 201 -28.22 11.37 13.65
N GLY A 202 -27.65 10.50 14.49
CA GLY A 202 -28.17 10.18 15.82
C GLY A 202 -28.29 11.41 16.73
N LEU A 203 -27.25 12.26 16.77
CA LEU A 203 -27.28 13.53 17.49
C LEU A 203 -28.37 14.47 16.95
N GLY A 204 -28.56 14.51 15.63
CA GLY A 204 -29.64 15.26 14.97
C GLY A 204 -31.04 14.81 15.43
N PHE A 205 -31.30 13.51 15.46
CA PHE A 205 -32.59 12.96 15.93
C PHE A 205 -32.83 13.23 17.42
N MET A 206 -31.80 13.10 18.26
CA MET A 206 -31.90 13.43 19.69
C MET A 206 -32.20 14.91 19.93
N SER A 207 -31.61 15.81 19.14
CA SER A 207 -31.85 17.26 19.26
C SER A 207 -33.32 17.63 18.98
N ARG A 208 -33.99 16.94 18.04
CA ARG A 208 -35.41 17.18 17.72
C ARG A 208 -36.35 16.75 18.83
N ARG A 209 -36.05 15.66 19.55
CA ARG A 209 -36.91 15.19 20.65
C ARG A 209 -37.00 16.19 21.80
N ARG A 210 -35.95 16.99 22.05
CA ARG A 210 -35.94 18.01 23.11
C ARG A 210 -36.81 19.24 22.83
N LYS A 211 -37.29 19.45 21.59
CA LYS A 211 -38.20 20.54 21.26
C LYS A 211 -39.68 20.14 21.30
N ALA A 212 -39.97 18.84 21.30
CA ALA A 212 -41.34 18.32 21.27
C ALA A 212 -41.87 17.92 22.66
N ALA A 213 -41.03 17.97 23.69
CA ALA A 213 -41.38 17.81 25.09
C ALA A 213 -41.09 19.13 25.82
#